data_AF-A0A6V7VHU9-F1
#
_entry.id   AF-A0A6V7VHU9-F1
#
_cell.length_a   1.000
_cell.length_b   1.000
_cell.length_c   1.000
_cell.angle_alpha   90.00
_cell.angle_beta   90.00
_cell.angle_gamma   90.00
#
_symmetry.space_group_name_H-M   'P 1'
#
loop_
_entity.id
_entity.type
_entity.pdbx_description
1 polymer ?
#
loop_
_entity_poly.entity_id
_entity_poly.type
_entity_poly.pdbx_seq_one_letter_code
_entity_poly.pdbx_strand_id
1 'polypeptide(L)'
;MNEDILQIKNLEFDFGCGNCSISDLNCAQCNDGALCNTEMFFKKVLYCWRKDSDDEKPLSLKKECKSECFTLRDFNGEENRGCGKCNSTSCRECQENRCNNWTDTYYCKSVEGIKECKKSDCYILKFSNNKGNNPNEFYYDCGKCPVNNELFKNTSNVTLSKRFVGTNLSEIQCAECNNGPLCNNEKFLEKQLFCLEKSENQTKIIKGTRICKDKCFVSRKLTTGNGRELLLEFNYY
;
A
#
# COMPACT_ATOMS: atom_id res chain seq x y z
N MET A 1 8.33 -47.46 10.74
CA MET A 1 9.24 -46.32 10.96
C MET A 1 10.15 -46.27 9.75
N ASN A 2 9.70 -45.60 8.69
CA ASN A 2 10.43 -45.44 7.44
C ASN A 2 11.08 -44.06 7.48
N GLU A 3 12.41 -44.04 7.51
CA GLU A 3 13.18 -42.83 7.29
C GLU A 3 13.17 -42.53 5.79
N ASP A 4 12.36 -41.55 5.38
CA ASP A 4 12.55 -40.88 4.10
C ASP A 4 13.81 -40.02 4.20
N ILE A 5 14.97 -40.63 3.92
CA ILE A 5 16.21 -39.92 3.67
C ILE A 5 16.01 -39.13 2.37
N LEU A 6 15.72 -37.84 2.54
CA LEU A 6 15.78 -36.84 1.50
C LEU A 6 17.18 -36.91 0.88
N GLN A 7 17.31 -37.51 -0.31
CA GLN A 7 18.55 -37.51 -1.06
C GLN A 7 18.97 -36.06 -1.32
N ILE A 8 19.95 -35.59 -0.57
CA ILE A 8 20.75 -34.43 -0.94
C ILE A 8 21.48 -34.85 -2.22
N LYS A 9 20.89 -34.58 -3.39
CA LYS A 9 21.63 -34.64 -4.65
C LYS A 9 22.79 -33.66 -4.50
N ASN A 10 24.02 -34.17 -4.53
CA ASN A 10 25.20 -33.34 -4.72
C ASN A 10 24.96 -32.50 -5.98
N LEU A 11 24.83 -31.18 -5.81
CA LEU A 11 24.70 -30.25 -6.94
C LEU A 11 26.06 -30.18 -7.62
N GLU A 12 26.21 -30.87 -8.74
CA GLU A 12 27.42 -30.82 -9.56
C GLU A 12 27.33 -29.61 -10.51
N PHE A 13 28.43 -28.88 -10.66
CA PHE A 13 28.52 -27.75 -11.57
C PHE A 13 28.84 -28.23 -12.98
N ASP A 14 28.01 -27.85 -13.95
CA ASP A 14 28.28 -28.05 -15.37
C ASP A 14 28.79 -26.74 -16.00
N PHE A 15 29.80 -26.85 -16.86
CA PHE A 15 30.51 -25.72 -17.45
C PHE A 15 30.48 -25.81 -18.96
N GLY A 16 30.03 -24.74 -19.63
CA GLY A 16 29.93 -24.71 -21.08
C GLY A 16 30.04 -23.31 -21.68
N CYS A 17 29.91 -23.25 -23.00
CA CYS A 17 29.86 -22.00 -23.75
C CYS A 17 28.43 -21.70 -24.20
N GLY A 18 28.08 -20.42 -24.33
CA GLY A 18 26.79 -19.98 -24.85
C GLY A 18 26.05 -19.06 -23.88
N ASN A 19 24.77 -18.84 -24.17
CA ASN A 19 23.87 -18.07 -23.31
C ASN A 19 23.06 -19.00 -22.43
N CYS A 20 22.69 -18.54 -21.24
CA CYS A 20 21.73 -19.24 -20.40
C CYS A 20 20.38 -19.35 -21.12
N SER A 21 19.82 -20.58 -21.22
CA SER A 21 18.46 -20.78 -21.72
C SER A 21 17.44 -20.23 -20.72
N ILE A 22 16.27 -19.81 -21.21
CA ILE A 22 15.12 -19.34 -20.40
C ILE A 22 14.54 -20.47 -19.52
N SER A 23 14.95 -21.72 -19.69
CA SER A 23 14.54 -22.84 -18.83
C SER A 23 15.43 -23.06 -17.60
N ASP A 24 16.63 -22.47 -17.56
CA ASP A 24 17.68 -22.92 -16.64
C ASP A 24 17.69 -22.07 -15.38
N LEU A 25 16.92 -22.51 -14.38
CA LEU A 25 16.71 -21.82 -13.10
C LEU A 25 18.00 -21.51 -12.31
N ASN A 26 19.11 -22.16 -12.66
CA ASN A 26 20.43 -22.09 -12.02
C ASN A 26 21.55 -21.93 -13.06
N CYS A 27 21.46 -20.89 -13.91
CA CYS A 27 22.51 -20.57 -14.87
C CYS A 27 23.02 -19.13 -14.68
N ALA A 28 24.34 -18.95 -14.83
CA ALA A 28 25.02 -17.66 -14.85
C ALA A 28 25.92 -17.56 -16.09
N GLN A 29 26.10 -16.36 -16.64
CA GLN A 29 26.78 -16.13 -17.92
C GLN A 29 27.70 -14.90 -17.90
N CYS A 30 28.99 -15.15 -17.72
CA CYS A 30 30.02 -14.12 -17.73
C CYS A 30 30.56 -13.82 -19.13
N ASN A 31 31.17 -12.64 -19.30
CA ASN A 31 31.93 -12.25 -20.49
C ASN A 31 33.14 -11.35 -20.18
N ASP A 32 33.57 -11.31 -18.92
CA ASP A 32 34.59 -10.42 -18.37
C ASP A 32 36.03 -10.96 -18.47
N GLY A 33 36.25 -12.02 -19.27
CA GLY A 33 37.58 -12.56 -19.54
C GLY A 33 37.55 -14.04 -19.96
N ALA A 34 38.73 -14.59 -20.22
CA ALA A 34 38.87 -16.03 -20.45
C ALA A 34 38.60 -16.80 -19.15
N LEU A 35 37.92 -17.95 -19.25
CA LEU A 35 37.63 -18.85 -18.13
C LEU A 35 36.85 -18.19 -16.98
N CYS A 36 35.98 -17.23 -17.29
CA CYS A 36 35.23 -16.46 -16.30
C CYS A 36 34.14 -17.28 -15.56
N ASN A 37 33.69 -18.39 -16.14
CA ASN A 37 32.55 -19.20 -15.70
C ASN A 37 32.92 -20.15 -14.55
N THR A 38 33.47 -19.62 -13.46
CA THR A 38 33.90 -20.41 -12.29
C THR A 38 32.75 -20.69 -11.31
N GLU A 39 32.89 -21.70 -10.45
CA GLU A 39 31.96 -21.93 -9.32
C GLU A 39 31.89 -20.71 -8.39
N MET A 40 33.04 -20.04 -8.16
CA MET A 40 33.07 -18.81 -7.36
C MET A 40 32.26 -17.69 -8.01
N PHE A 41 32.35 -17.55 -9.34
CA PHE A 41 31.52 -16.62 -10.09
C PHE A 41 30.04 -16.95 -9.89
N PHE A 42 29.63 -18.20 -10.12
CA PHE A 42 28.24 -18.64 -9.96
C PHE A 42 27.68 -18.31 -8.56
N LYS A 43 28.45 -18.58 -7.50
CA LYS A 43 28.05 -18.31 -6.11
C LYS A 43 27.95 -16.81 -5.77
N LYS A 44 28.63 -15.94 -6.53
CA LYS A 44 28.59 -14.48 -6.35
C LYS A 44 27.49 -13.80 -7.15
N VAL A 45 26.92 -14.47 -8.15
CA VAL A 45 25.84 -13.90 -8.95
C VAL A 45 24.60 -13.68 -8.08
N LEU A 46 24.03 -12.48 -8.19
CA LEU A 46 22.74 -12.15 -7.60
C LEU A 46 21.61 -12.56 -8.55
N TYR A 47 20.72 -13.41 -8.07
CA TYR A 47 19.51 -13.82 -8.77
C TYR A 47 18.30 -13.05 -8.22
N CYS A 48 17.46 -12.50 -9.10
CA CYS A 48 16.24 -11.77 -8.73
C CYS A 48 15.00 -12.48 -9.28
N TRP A 49 13.86 -12.37 -8.59
CA TRP A 49 12.56 -12.72 -9.16
C TRP A 49 12.14 -11.71 -10.23
N ARG A 50 11.43 -12.20 -11.26
CA ARG A 50 10.78 -11.41 -12.30
C ARG A 50 9.34 -11.87 -12.49
N LYS A 51 8.48 -10.94 -12.86
CA LYS A 51 7.10 -11.24 -13.25
C LYS A 51 7.03 -11.23 -14.77
N ASP A 52 6.78 -12.38 -15.38
CA ASP A 52 6.40 -12.47 -16.81
C ASP A 52 4.89 -12.71 -16.92
N SER A 53 4.32 -12.40 -18.08
CA SER A 53 2.90 -12.07 -18.27
C SER A 53 1.87 -13.14 -17.90
N ASP A 54 2.24 -14.41 -17.74
CA ASP A 54 1.25 -15.50 -17.64
C ASP A 54 1.56 -16.63 -16.65
N ASP A 55 2.61 -16.54 -15.83
CA ASP A 55 2.87 -17.55 -14.79
C ASP A 55 3.72 -16.95 -13.66
N GLU A 56 3.37 -17.24 -12.40
CA GLU A 56 4.21 -17.06 -11.20
C GLU A 56 5.41 -18.04 -11.23
N LYS A 57 6.13 -18.09 -12.35
CA LYS A 57 7.32 -18.91 -12.44
C LYS A 57 8.50 -18.14 -11.87
N PRO A 58 9.35 -18.83 -11.09
CA PRO A 58 10.64 -18.33 -10.65
C PRO A 58 11.55 -18.02 -11.86
N LEU A 59 11.34 -16.92 -12.58
CA LEU A 59 12.18 -16.57 -13.74
C LEU A 59 13.49 -15.95 -13.25
N SER A 60 14.47 -16.80 -12.94
CA SER A 60 15.89 -16.47 -12.76
C SER A 60 16.55 -15.86 -14.02
N LEU A 61 15.77 -15.43 -15.02
CA LEU A 61 16.06 -15.89 -16.39
C LEU A 61 16.28 -14.82 -17.44
N LYS A 62 16.48 -13.57 -17.05
CA LYS A 62 17.08 -12.61 -17.98
C LYS A 62 18.02 -11.70 -17.21
N LYS A 63 19.32 -11.85 -17.41
CA LYS A 63 20.36 -10.88 -16.98
C LYS A 63 20.73 -10.98 -15.50
N GLU A 64 22.00 -11.24 -15.26
CA GLU A 64 22.67 -11.10 -13.96
C GLU A 64 22.29 -9.77 -13.32
N CYS A 65 21.78 -9.83 -12.10
CA CYS A 65 21.55 -8.63 -11.31
C CYS A 65 22.92 -8.10 -10.89
N LYS A 66 23.32 -6.92 -11.35
CA LYS A 66 24.63 -6.36 -11.01
C LYS A 66 24.74 -5.91 -9.54
N SER A 67 23.64 -5.50 -8.91
CA SER A 67 23.68 -4.83 -7.60
C SER A 67 22.51 -5.14 -6.68
N GLU A 68 21.27 -5.11 -7.18
CA GLU A 68 20.07 -5.33 -6.34
C GLU A 68 18.90 -5.98 -7.11
N CYS A 69 17.97 -6.53 -6.35
CA CYS A 69 16.64 -6.93 -6.77
C CYS A 69 15.63 -5.86 -6.35
N PHE A 70 14.52 -5.73 -7.07
CA PHE A 70 13.42 -4.85 -6.68
C PHE A 70 12.04 -5.51 -6.78
N THR A 71 11.11 -5.01 -5.97
CA THR A 71 9.65 -5.15 -6.17
C THR A 71 9.06 -3.75 -6.21
N LEU A 72 8.24 -3.46 -7.22
CA LEU A 72 7.55 -2.19 -7.38
C LEU A 72 6.05 -2.40 -7.57
N ARG A 73 5.26 -1.42 -7.15
CA ARG A 73 3.83 -1.32 -7.49
C ARG A 73 3.67 -0.19 -8.49
N ASP A 74 3.07 -0.46 -9.64
CA ASP A 74 2.76 0.57 -10.63
C ASP A 74 1.61 1.47 -10.15
N PHE A 75 1.19 2.44 -10.97
CA PHE A 75 0.13 3.39 -10.61
C PHE A 75 -1.26 2.74 -10.41
N ASN A 76 -1.49 1.56 -10.96
CA ASN A 76 -2.71 0.77 -10.77
C ASN A 76 -2.61 -0.17 -9.56
N GLY A 77 -1.45 -0.26 -8.91
CA GLY A 77 -1.18 -1.20 -7.83
C GLY A 77 -0.74 -2.59 -8.32
N GLU A 78 -0.46 -2.74 -9.61
CA GLU A 78 0.09 -3.99 -10.14
C GLU A 78 1.54 -4.15 -9.71
N GLU A 79 1.85 -5.34 -9.20
CA GLU A 79 3.19 -5.70 -8.79
C GLU A 79 4.07 -5.97 -10.01
N ASN A 80 5.31 -5.48 -9.99
CA ASN A 80 6.36 -5.84 -10.92
C ASN A 80 7.65 -6.13 -10.14
N ARG A 81 8.46 -7.05 -10.64
CA ARG A 81 9.71 -7.48 -10.01
C ARG A 81 10.83 -7.50 -11.02
N GLY A 82 12.04 -7.21 -10.56
CA GLY A 82 13.20 -7.26 -11.43
C GLY A 82 14.52 -6.98 -10.76
N CYS A 83 15.47 -6.55 -11.59
CA CYS A 83 16.87 -6.40 -11.26
C CYS A 83 17.32 -4.96 -11.47
N GLY A 84 18.22 -4.48 -10.60
CA GLY A 84 18.80 -3.14 -10.64
C GLY A 84 18.08 -2.13 -9.75
N LYS A 85 18.59 -0.90 -9.73
CA LYS A 85 18.00 0.20 -8.97
C LYS A 85 16.58 0.50 -9.44
N CYS A 86 15.73 0.75 -8.47
CA CYS A 86 14.37 1.15 -8.64
C CYS A 86 14.23 2.66 -8.54
N ASN A 87 13.78 3.29 -9.61
CA ASN A 87 13.57 4.74 -9.67
C ASN A 87 12.13 5.14 -9.28
N SER A 88 11.33 4.22 -8.78
CA SER A 88 9.95 4.48 -8.34
C SER A 88 9.89 4.72 -6.85
N THR A 89 9.00 5.61 -6.43
CA THR A 89 8.67 5.88 -5.04
C THR A 89 7.91 4.73 -4.37
N SER A 90 7.23 3.90 -5.16
CA SER A 90 6.46 2.72 -4.71
C SER A 90 7.27 1.45 -4.92
N CYS A 91 8.47 1.41 -4.33
CA CYS A 91 9.42 0.35 -4.58
C CYS A 91 10.24 -0.05 -3.35
N ARG A 92 10.66 -1.32 -3.32
CA ARG A 92 11.52 -1.91 -2.31
C ARG A 92 12.64 -2.69 -2.98
N GLU A 93 13.85 -2.47 -2.51
CA GLU A 93 15.07 -3.09 -3.02
C GLU A 93 15.67 -4.06 -1.99
N CYS A 94 16.49 -4.99 -2.46
CA CYS A 94 17.32 -5.87 -1.62
C CYS A 94 18.51 -6.43 -2.40
N GLN A 95 19.51 -6.93 -1.66
CA GLN A 95 20.80 -7.36 -2.22
C GLN A 95 21.08 -8.85 -2.04
N GLU A 96 20.11 -9.60 -1.52
CA GLU A 96 20.24 -11.04 -1.28
C GLU A 96 19.64 -11.87 -2.42
N ASN A 97 20.11 -13.10 -2.59
CA ASN A 97 19.61 -13.97 -3.64
C ASN A 97 18.10 -14.21 -3.52
N ARG A 98 17.37 -13.86 -4.57
CA ARG A 98 15.92 -14.07 -4.75
C ARG A 98 15.10 -13.42 -3.63
N CYS A 99 15.58 -12.29 -3.11
CA CYS A 99 14.99 -11.61 -1.95
C CYS A 99 13.69 -10.85 -2.27
N ASN A 100 13.45 -10.49 -3.53
CA ASN A 100 12.31 -9.67 -3.96
C ASN A 100 11.03 -10.50 -4.17
N ASN A 101 10.67 -11.36 -3.22
CA ASN A 101 9.46 -12.21 -3.27
C ASN A 101 8.28 -11.64 -2.46
N TRP A 102 8.28 -10.33 -2.17
CA TRP A 102 7.25 -9.75 -1.31
C TRP A 102 5.97 -9.53 -2.10
N THR A 103 4.88 -10.14 -1.64
CA THR A 103 3.53 -9.95 -2.20
C THR A 103 2.69 -8.97 -1.38
N ASP A 104 3.10 -8.69 -0.15
CA ASP A 104 2.37 -7.90 0.85
C ASP A 104 2.92 -6.47 1.01
N THR A 105 3.62 -5.96 0.00
CA THR A 105 4.24 -4.63 0.01
C THR A 105 3.42 -3.63 -0.81
N TYR A 106 2.84 -2.66 -0.10
CA TYR A 106 2.05 -1.55 -0.63
C TYR A 106 2.61 -0.21 -0.16
N TYR A 107 2.16 0.91 -0.73
CA TYR A 107 2.72 2.22 -0.44
C TYR A 107 1.63 3.27 -0.30
N CYS A 108 1.63 3.99 0.83
CA CYS A 108 0.75 5.11 1.08
C CYS A 108 1.56 6.38 1.30
N LYS A 109 0.96 7.56 1.08
CA LYS A 109 1.49 8.79 1.63
C LYS A 109 1.43 8.72 3.16
N SER A 110 2.41 9.32 3.80
CA SER A 110 2.50 9.51 5.24
C SER A 110 2.96 10.92 5.56
N VAL A 111 2.87 11.32 6.84
CA VAL A 111 3.43 12.59 7.32
C VAL A 111 4.95 12.68 7.17
N GLU A 112 5.64 11.55 7.05
CA GLU A 112 7.10 11.45 6.87
C GLU A 112 7.49 11.23 5.39
N GLY A 113 6.51 11.24 4.47
CA GLY A 113 6.73 11.03 3.04
C GLY A 113 5.98 9.81 2.52
N ILE A 114 6.69 8.78 2.10
CA ILE A 114 6.12 7.53 1.60
C ILE A 114 6.34 6.45 2.64
N LYS A 115 5.30 5.69 2.93
CA LYS A 115 5.34 4.60 3.91
C LYS A 115 4.98 3.28 3.24
N GLU A 116 5.79 2.27 3.52
CA GLU A 116 5.48 0.88 3.18
C GLU A 116 4.38 0.34 4.10
N CYS A 117 3.38 -0.30 3.50
CA CYS A 117 2.18 -0.80 4.16
C CYS A 117 2.00 -2.29 3.86
N LYS A 118 1.44 -3.03 4.83
CA LYS A 118 1.11 -4.46 4.69
C LYS A 118 -0.18 -4.73 3.92
N LYS A 119 -0.98 -3.69 3.69
CA LYS A 119 -2.26 -3.72 2.97
C LYS A 119 -2.33 -2.53 2.03
N SER A 120 -3.14 -2.66 0.98
CA SER A 120 -3.37 -1.62 -0.02
C SER A 120 -4.17 -0.42 0.49
N ASP A 121 -4.90 -0.58 1.61
CA ASP A 121 -5.70 0.48 2.17
C ASP A 121 -4.81 1.65 2.62
N CYS A 122 -5.10 2.84 2.13
CA CYS A 122 -4.52 4.10 2.55
C CYS A 122 -5.64 5.06 2.96
N TYR A 123 -5.38 5.95 3.93
CA TYR A 123 -6.32 7.01 4.26
C TYR A 123 -5.67 8.39 4.32
N ILE A 124 -6.51 9.40 4.14
CA ILE A 124 -6.20 10.82 4.30
C ILE A 124 -7.24 11.47 5.20
N LEU A 125 -6.77 12.27 6.15
CA LEU A 125 -7.59 13.14 7.00
C LEU A 125 -7.38 14.60 6.62
N LYS A 126 -8.45 15.37 6.71
CA LYS A 126 -8.41 16.83 6.65
C LYS A 126 -9.00 17.41 7.93
N PHE A 127 -8.21 18.22 8.60
CA PHE A 127 -8.62 18.96 9.79
C PHE A 127 -9.04 20.37 9.41
N SER A 128 -10.20 20.79 9.92
CA SER A 128 -10.61 22.20 9.87
C SER A 128 -9.97 22.90 11.08
N ASN A 129 -8.94 23.72 10.87
CA ASN A 129 -8.36 24.53 11.93
C ASN A 129 -9.07 25.90 11.97
N ASN A 130 -9.71 26.20 13.11
CA ASN A 130 -10.29 27.52 13.38
C ASN A 130 -9.29 28.50 14.01
N LYS A 131 -8.01 28.13 14.14
CA LYS A 131 -6.95 28.94 14.78
C LYS A 131 -5.80 29.21 13.81
N GLY A 132 -5.85 30.37 13.15
CA GLY A 132 -4.72 30.98 12.45
C GLY A 132 -4.65 30.69 10.94
N ASN A 133 -4.00 31.59 10.20
CA ASN A 133 -3.94 31.74 8.73
C ASN A 133 -3.36 30.55 7.92
N ASN A 134 -3.39 29.32 8.42
CA ASN A 134 -2.98 28.13 7.68
C ASN A 134 -4.22 27.35 7.19
N PRO A 135 -4.49 27.35 5.87
CA PRO A 135 -5.70 26.76 5.32
C PRO A 135 -5.59 25.23 5.28
N ASN A 136 -6.33 24.53 6.13
CA ASN A 136 -6.44 23.06 6.21
C ASN A 136 -5.12 22.31 6.48
N GLU A 137 -5.14 21.42 7.47
CA GLU A 137 -4.02 20.49 7.70
C GLU A 137 -4.41 19.09 7.24
N PHE A 138 -3.50 18.40 6.55
CA PHE A 138 -3.70 17.04 6.08
C PHE A 138 -2.85 16.04 6.86
N TYR A 139 -3.40 14.85 7.08
CA TYR A 139 -2.67 13.72 7.63
C TYR A 139 -2.91 12.48 6.77
N TYR A 140 -1.87 11.67 6.65
CA TYR A 140 -1.83 10.53 5.73
C TYR A 140 -1.25 9.33 6.47
N ASP A 141 -1.82 8.15 6.29
CA ASP A 141 -1.20 6.90 6.75
C ASP A 141 -1.78 5.67 6.01
N CYS A 142 -1.17 4.50 6.27
CA CYS A 142 -1.69 3.20 5.90
C CYS A 142 -2.97 2.88 6.68
N GLY A 143 -3.85 2.11 6.07
CA GLY A 143 -5.05 1.55 6.67
C GLY A 143 -6.32 2.27 6.25
N LYS A 144 -7.36 2.02 7.04
CA LYS A 144 -8.71 2.51 6.79
C LYS A 144 -9.04 3.70 7.65
N CYS A 145 -10.07 4.41 7.23
CA CYS A 145 -10.71 5.44 8.02
C CYS A 145 -11.25 4.85 9.35
N PRO A 146 -10.81 5.32 10.55
CA PRO A 146 -11.29 4.78 11.83
C PRO A 146 -12.78 4.97 12.02
N VAL A 147 -13.55 3.91 12.31
CA VAL A 147 -15.03 3.84 12.25
C VAL A 147 -15.79 5.03 12.84
N ASN A 148 -15.29 5.64 13.91
CA ASN A 148 -15.86 6.84 14.50
C ASN A 148 -14.75 7.82 14.92
N ASN A 149 -15.16 9.05 15.26
CA ASN A 149 -14.20 10.08 15.62
C ASN A 149 -13.56 9.89 17.01
N GLU A 150 -14.09 8.99 17.84
CA GLU A 150 -13.53 8.71 19.16
C GLU A 150 -12.31 7.79 19.09
N LEU A 151 -12.28 6.87 18.12
CA LEU A 151 -11.13 6.00 17.85
C LEU A 151 -9.87 6.79 17.47
N PHE A 152 -10.03 8.00 16.94
CA PHE A 152 -8.93 8.93 16.72
C PHE A 152 -8.26 9.40 18.01
N LYS A 153 -9.01 9.56 19.11
CA LYS A 153 -8.45 10.01 20.41
C LYS A 153 -7.52 8.96 21.04
N ASN A 154 -7.79 7.69 20.77
CA ASN A 154 -7.06 6.56 21.34
C ASN A 154 -5.97 6.03 20.40
N THR A 155 -5.58 6.81 19.40
CA THR A 155 -4.49 6.42 18.51
C THR A 155 -3.17 6.36 19.29
N SER A 156 -2.41 5.28 19.09
CA SER A 156 -1.04 5.17 19.59
C SER A 156 -0.06 6.05 18.80
N ASN A 157 -0.49 6.64 17.68
CA ASN A 157 0.32 7.54 16.88
C ASN A 157 0.42 8.93 17.56
N VAL A 158 1.56 9.19 18.20
CA VAL A 158 1.83 10.43 18.95
C VAL A 158 1.70 11.70 18.10
N THR A 159 2.05 11.63 16.81
CA THR A 159 1.94 12.78 15.90
C THR A 159 0.47 13.11 15.64
N LEU A 160 -0.33 12.07 15.40
CA LEU A 160 -1.77 12.22 15.16
C LEU A 160 -2.51 12.64 16.42
N SER A 161 -2.17 12.10 17.60
CA SER A 161 -2.79 12.47 18.87
C SER A 161 -2.57 13.94 19.24
N LYS A 162 -1.36 14.47 19.01
CA LYS A 162 -1.05 15.91 19.17
C LYS A 162 -1.91 16.79 18.27
N ARG A 163 -2.20 16.34 17.04
CA ARG A 163 -3.05 17.09 16.09
C ARG A 163 -4.51 17.14 16.50
N PHE A 164 -5.01 16.19 17.29
CA PHE A 164 -6.37 16.24 17.83
C PHE A 164 -6.54 17.19 19.03
N VAL A 165 -5.43 17.65 19.65
CA VAL A 165 -5.49 18.55 20.80
C VAL A 165 -6.03 19.92 20.35
N GLY A 166 -7.30 20.19 20.66
CA GLY A 166 -7.98 21.45 20.33
C GLY A 166 -8.74 21.44 19.01
N THR A 167 -8.78 20.32 18.28
CA THR A 167 -9.61 20.16 17.07
C THR A 167 -11.01 19.70 17.43
N ASN A 168 -12.02 20.33 16.82
CA ASN A 168 -13.38 19.81 16.89
C ASN A 168 -13.49 18.56 16.01
N LEU A 169 -13.65 17.39 16.63
CA LEU A 169 -13.73 16.10 15.96
C LEU A 169 -14.87 15.99 14.94
N SER A 170 -15.91 16.82 15.07
CA SER A 170 -17.01 16.92 14.08
C SER A 170 -16.64 17.67 12.79
N GLU A 171 -15.39 18.09 12.64
CA GLU A 171 -14.89 18.84 11.48
C GLU A 171 -13.76 18.12 10.74
N ILE A 172 -13.62 16.81 10.99
CA ILE A 172 -12.58 15.97 10.39
C ILE A 172 -13.18 15.16 9.26
N GLN A 173 -12.65 15.35 8.05
CA GLN A 173 -13.04 14.55 6.89
C GLN A 173 -12.00 13.46 6.68
N CYS A 174 -12.46 12.24 6.44
CA CYS A 174 -11.62 11.09 6.17
C CYS A 174 -12.04 10.43 4.87
N ALA A 175 -11.06 10.13 4.02
CA ALA A 175 -11.24 9.30 2.83
C ALA A 175 -10.22 8.16 2.81
N GLU A 176 -10.67 7.00 2.39
CA GLU A 176 -9.84 5.82 2.17
C GLU A 176 -9.81 5.41 0.69
N CYS A 177 -8.70 4.82 0.27
CA CYS A 177 -8.49 4.36 -1.10
C CYS A 177 -7.58 3.12 -1.12
N ASN A 178 -7.70 2.35 -2.21
CA ASN A 178 -6.91 1.13 -2.44
C ASN A 178 -6.52 0.94 -3.93
N ASN A 179 -6.80 1.90 -4.80
CA ASN A 179 -6.64 1.79 -6.27
C ASN A 179 -5.20 1.99 -6.77
N GLY A 180 -4.20 1.79 -5.93
CA GLY A 180 -2.80 1.99 -6.28
C GLY A 180 -1.98 2.72 -5.21
N PRO A 181 -0.66 2.80 -5.39
CA PRO A 181 0.22 3.42 -4.43
C PRO A 181 -0.04 4.92 -4.34
N LEU A 182 0.11 5.47 -3.13
CA LEU A 182 0.00 6.91 -2.85
C LEU A 182 -1.37 7.51 -3.26
N CYS A 183 -2.40 6.68 -3.34
CA CYS A 183 -3.75 7.09 -3.72
C CYS A 183 -4.35 8.12 -2.74
N ASN A 184 -3.91 8.11 -1.48
CA ASN A 184 -4.36 9.01 -0.42
C ASN A 184 -3.72 10.39 -0.58
N ASN A 185 -4.17 11.17 -1.55
CA ASN A 185 -3.71 12.53 -1.79
C ASN A 185 -4.85 13.56 -1.66
N GLU A 186 -4.49 14.84 -1.56
CA GLU A 186 -5.46 15.93 -1.34
C GLU A 186 -6.50 15.99 -2.45
N LYS A 187 -6.06 15.88 -3.71
CA LYS A 187 -6.95 15.84 -4.89
C LYS A 187 -7.94 14.68 -4.84
N PHE A 188 -7.54 13.54 -4.27
CA PHE A 188 -8.44 12.42 -4.05
C PHE A 188 -9.53 12.79 -3.03
N LEU A 189 -9.15 13.31 -1.85
CA LEU A 189 -10.09 13.73 -0.82
C LEU A 189 -11.07 14.81 -1.33
N GLU A 190 -10.56 15.83 -2.01
CA GLU A 190 -11.37 16.98 -2.46
C GLU A 190 -12.43 16.63 -3.51
N LYS A 191 -12.25 15.51 -4.21
CA LYS A 191 -13.25 14.97 -5.15
C LYS A 191 -14.34 14.15 -4.47
N GLN A 192 -14.17 13.78 -3.21
CA GLN A 192 -15.14 12.94 -2.52
C GLN A 192 -16.36 13.76 -2.11
N LEU A 193 -17.53 13.12 -2.15
CA LEU A 193 -18.76 13.70 -1.67
C LEU A 193 -18.82 13.55 -0.14
N PHE A 194 -18.87 14.66 0.58
CA PHE A 194 -19.16 14.67 2.02
C PHE A 194 -20.51 15.35 2.25
N CYS A 195 -21.38 14.69 3.02
CA CYS A 195 -22.70 15.21 3.35
C CYS A 195 -22.67 16.18 4.54
N LEU A 196 -23.70 17.01 4.70
CA LEU A 196 -23.96 17.68 5.97
C LEU A 196 -24.76 16.73 6.88
N GLU A 197 -24.41 16.69 8.16
CA GLU A 197 -25.04 15.83 9.15
C GLU A 197 -25.58 16.65 10.32
N LYS A 198 -26.69 16.19 10.89
CA LYS A 198 -27.31 16.77 12.08
C LYS A 198 -27.87 15.65 12.95
N SER A 199 -27.23 15.39 14.08
CA SER A 199 -27.74 14.43 15.07
C SER A 199 -29.00 14.95 15.76
N GLU A 200 -29.88 14.04 16.20
CA GLU A 200 -31.27 14.33 16.62
C GLU A 200 -31.40 15.36 17.75
N ASN A 201 -30.37 15.52 18.58
CA ASN A 201 -30.36 16.43 19.72
C ASN A 201 -29.42 17.64 19.55
N GLN A 202 -28.87 17.85 18.35
CA GLN A 202 -27.97 18.97 18.08
C GLN A 202 -28.63 20.02 17.17
N THR A 203 -28.52 21.29 17.56
CA THR A 203 -28.96 22.43 16.74
C THR A 203 -27.97 22.73 15.62
N LYS A 204 -26.69 22.38 15.81
CA LYS A 204 -25.61 22.63 14.86
C LYS A 204 -25.58 21.57 13.76
N ILE A 205 -25.54 22.02 12.51
CA ILE A 205 -25.22 21.18 11.35
C ILE A 205 -23.69 21.06 11.29
N ILE A 206 -23.21 19.83 11.12
CA ILE A 206 -21.77 19.52 10.99
C ILE A 206 -21.48 18.96 9.60
N LYS A 207 -20.20 18.98 9.19
CA LYS A 207 -19.78 18.26 7.99
C LYS A 207 -19.61 16.79 8.37
N GLY A 208 -20.19 15.91 7.56
CA GLY A 208 -20.00 14.47 7.69
C GLY A 208 -18.52 14.13 7.57
N THR A 209 -18.08 13.18 8.39
CA THR A 209 -16.67 12.80 8.47
C THR A 209 -16.28 11.75 7.44
N ARG A 210 -17.26 11.15 6.78
CA ARG A 210 -17.11 10.07 5.80
C ARG A 210 -17.64 10.43 4.43
N ILE A 211 -17.11 9.72 3.44
CA ILE A 211 -17.55 9.80 2.06
C ILE A 211 -18.98 9.27 1.97
N CYS A 212 -19.85 10.04 1.35
CA CYS A 212 -21.17 9.61 0.89
C CYS A 212 -21.05 9.01 -0.52
N LYS A 213 -21.69 7.88 -0.77
CA LYS A 213 -21.56 7.13 -2.03
C LYS A 213 -22.00 7.93 -3.25
N ASP A 214 -23.23 8.47 -3.21
CA ASP A 214 -23.86 9.05 -4.39
C ASP A 214 -24.51 10.41 -4.13
N LYS A 215 -25.35 10.51 -3.08
CA LYS A 215 -26.20 11.69 -2.85
C LYS A 215 -26.29 12.03 -1.36
N CYS A 216 -26.33 13.33 -1.09
CA CYS A 216 -26.78 13.87 0.19
C CYS A 216 -28.31 14.00 0.17
N PHE A 217 -28.95 13.92 1.33
CA PHE A 217 -30.37 14.20 1.45
C PHE A 217 -30.64 15.19 2.58
N VAL A 218 -31.81 15.85 2.51
CA VAL A 218 -32.39 16.62 3.61
C VAL A 218 -33.87 16.29 3.66
N SER A 219 -34.39 16.01 4.86
CA SER A 219 -35.79 15.68 5.05
C SER A 219 -36.36 16.43 6.26
N ARG A 220 -37.68 16.65 6.24
CA ARG A 220 -38.42 17.21 7.38
C ARG A 220 -39.14 16.05 8.07
N LYS A 221 -38.87 15.80 9.36
CA LYS A 221 -39.66 14.85 10.15
C LYS A 221 -41.11 15.35 10.22
N LEU A 222 -42.06 14.54 9.76
CA LEU A 222 -43.49 14.79 9.94
C LEU A 222 -43.89 14.21 11.29
N THR A 223 -44.15 15.07 12.28
CA THR A 223 -44.74 14.65 13.54
C THR A 223 -46.24 14.46 13.35
N THR A 224 -46.68 13.23 13.05
CA THR A 224 -48.09 12.87 13.23
C THR A 224 -48.35 12.78 14.74
N GLY A 225 -49.48 13.33 15.22
CA GLY A 225 -49.82 13.47 16.64
C GLY A 225 -49.85 12.20 17.51
N ASN A 226 -49.45 11.03 16.98
CA ASN A 226 -49.45 9.72 17.66
C ASN A 226 -48.06 9.09 17.86
N GLY A 227 -46.95 9.83 17.70
CA GLY A 227 -45.66 9.45 18.31
C GLY A 227 -44.93 8.20 17.77
N ARG A 228 -45.21 7.72 16.56
CA ARG A 228 -44.40 6.66 15.92
C ARG A 228 -43.38 7.23 14.95
N GLU A 229 -42.10 6.94 15.19
CA GLU A 229 -40.98 7.23 14.30
C GLU A 229 -40.87 6.23 13.15
N LEU A 230 -40.67 6.74 11.93
CA LEU A 230 -40.24 5.95 10.78
C LEU A 230 -38.70 5.99 10.74
N LEU A 231 -38.07 4.86 11.05
CA LEU A 231 -36.61 4.67 10.92
C LEU A 231 -36.23 4.59 9.44
N LEU A 232 -35.35 5.49 9.00
CA LEU A 232 -34.62 5.35 7.74
C LEU A 232 -33.27 4.71 8.06
N GLU A 233 -33.00 3.53 7.51
CA GLU A 233 -31.69 2.89 7.60
C GLU A 233 -30.66 3.66 6.75
N PHE A 234 -29.48 3.91 7.31
CA PHE A 234 -28.38 4.59 6.65
C PHE A 234 -27.34 3.57 6.17
N ASN A 235 -27.08 3.54 4.86
CA ASN A 235 -26.03 2.72 4.27
C ASN A 235 -24.72 3.54 4.19
N TYR A 236 -23.78 3.25 5.08
CA TYR A 236 -22.39 3.73 5.03
C TYR A 236 -21.47 2.62 4.47
N TYR A 237 -20.34 2.99 3.86
CA TYR A 237 -19.22 2.10 3.55
C TYR A 237 -18.08 2.34 4.55
#